data_AF-A0A170UKC1-F1
#
_entry.id   AF-A0A170UKC1-F1
#
_cell.length_a   1.000
_cell.length_b   1.000
_cell.length_c   1.000
_cell.angle_alpha   90.00
_cell.angle_beta   90.00
_cell.angle_gamma   90.00
#
_symmetry.space_group_name_H-M   'P 1'
#
loop_
_entity.id
_entity.type
_entity.pdbx_description
1 polymer ?
#
loop_
_entity_poly.entity_id
_entity_poly.type
_entity_poly.pdbx_seq_one_letter_code
_entity_poly.pdbx_strand_id
1 'polypeptide(L)'
;QHLLYYQVIVKIIELEENDWPNLQYRSCILAGYGWNIKSPTYNLHMSALYATQGCRCIDNHRIICAKPFEEGDAPCHGDSGGILVCSNKGVAIASQHIPTNYCSTMSKKIPKHCSKKYTIYLFAYLKPQLYWLKPTLRSY
;
A
#
# COMPACT_ATOMS: atom_id res chain seq x y z
N GLN A 1 2.80 25.16 38.46
CA GLN A 1 3.57 24.02 37.91
C GLN A 1 2.64 23.21 37.01
N HIS A 2 2.75 23.33 35.68
CA HIS A 2 2.08 22.43 34.75
C HIS A 2 3.15 21.85 33.81
N LEU A 3 3.52 20.60 34.07
CA LEU A 3 4.36 19.80 33.18
C LEU A 3 3.46 19.26 32.05
N LEU A 4 3.55 19.87 30.87
CA LEU A 4 3.04 19.28 29.63
C LEU A 4 3.98 18.13 29.23
N TYR A 5 3.57 16.90 29.53
CA TYR A 5 4.22 15.71 28.98
C TYR A 5 3.90 15.65 27.48
N TYR A 6 4.85 16.06 26.64
CA TYR A 6 4.84 15.69 25.23
C TYR A 6 5.08 14.18 25.13
N GLN A 7 4.00 13.40 25.05
CA GLN A 7 4.10 11.98 24.68
C GLN A 7 4.62 11.88 23.24
N VAL A 8 5.58 10.99 23.03
CA VAL A 8 6.13 10.69 21.70
C VAL A 8 5.00 10.13 20.82
N ILE A 9 4.67 10.84 19.73
CA ILE A 9 3.61 10.48 18.76
C ILE A 9 4.12 9.47 17.72
N VAL A 10 5.35 8.99 17.89
CA VAL A 10 6.05 8.12 16.92
C VAL A 10 6.11 6.71 17.47
N LYS A 11 5.55 5.76 16.73
CA LYS A 11 5.62 4.33 17.01
C LYS A 11 6.16 3.60 15.78
N ILE A 12 7.16 2.75 15.99
CA ILE A 12 7.68 1.87 14.94
C ILE A 12 6.64 0.77 14.69
N ILE A 13 6.31 0.58 13.42
CA ILE A 13 5.47 -0.54 12.99
C ILE A 13 6.34 -1.78 12.74
N GLU A 14 5.89 -2.92 13.23
CA GLU A 14 6.54 -4.20 12.94
C GLU A 14 6.30 -4.62 11.50
N LEU A 15 7.31 -5.20 10.86
CA LEU A 15 7.16 -5.82 9.55
C LEU A 15 6.59 -7.23 9.69
N GLU A 16 5.78 -7.64 8.72
CA GLU A 16 5.28 -9.01 8.68
C GLU A 16 6.33 -9.97 8.13
N GLU A 17 6.58 -11.06 8.88
CA GLU A 17 7.57 -12.08 8.53
C GLU A 17 6.95 -13.38 8.05
N ASN A 18 5.66 -13.56 8.30
CA ASN A 18 4.91 -14.72 7.88
C ASN A 18 4.67 -14.68 6.37
N ASP A 19 4.49 -15.85 5.77
CA ASP A 19 4.03 -15.95 4.40
C ASP A 19 2.66 -15.29 4.21
N TRP A 20 2.40 -14.89 2.97
CA TRP A 20 1.09 -14.32 2.64
C TRP A 20 0.02 -15.37 2.92
N PRO A 21 -1.06 -15.02 3.65
CA PRO A 21 -2.05 -16.00 4.05
C PRO A 21 -2.79 -16.56 2.83
N ASN A 22 -3.25 -17.81 2.94
CA ASN A 22 -4.10 -18.43 1.92
C ASN A 22 -5.52 -17.86 1.97
N LEU A 23 -5.67 -16.60 1.56
CA LEU A 23 -6.91 -15.84 1.51
C LEU A 23 -7.02 -15.19 0.14
N GLN A 24 -8.24 -15.17 -0.41
CA GLN A 24 -8.51 -14.51 -1.69
C GLN A 24 -8.23 -13.00 -1.61
N TYR A 25 -8.62 -12.37 -0.50
CA TYR A 25 -8.36 -10.96 -0.23
C TYR A 25 -8.08 -10.75 1.26
N ARG A 26 -7.21 -9.79 1.55
CA ARG A 26 -6.87 -9.34 2.90
C ARG A 26 -7.20 -7.85 3.04
N SER A 27 -7.84 -7.48 4.15
CA SER A 27 -8.09 -6.08 4.49
C SER A 27 -6.80 -5.42 4.96
N CYS A 28 -6.47 -4.29 4.34
CA CYS A 28 -5.28 -3.50 4.63
C CYS A 28 -5.61 -2.00 4.58
N ILE A 29 -4.72 -1.18 5.10
CA ILE A 29 -4.80 0.28 5.06
C ILE A 29 -3.50 0.86 4.53
N LEU A 30 -3.60 1.97 3.79
CA LEU A 30 -2.47 2.81 3.46
C LEU A 30 -2.77 4.22 3.97
N ALA A 31 -1.86 4.79 4.75
CA ALA A 31 -1.91 6.18 5.15
C ALA A 31 -0.94 7.01 4.29
N GLY A 32 -1.34 8.22 3.93
CA GLY A 32 -0.52 9.09 3.10
C GLY A 32 -1.07 10.50 2.94
N TYR A 33 -0.27 11.35 2.31
CA TYR A 33 -0.59 12.75 2.01
C TYR A 33 -0.84 12.98 0.51
N GLY A 34 -0.89 11.89 -0.26
CA GLY A 34 -1.19 11.93 -1.68
C GLY A 34 -2.59 12.46 -1.95
N TRP A 35 -2.86 12.68 -3.23
CA TRP A 35 -4.16 13.18 -3.64
C TRP A 35 -5.26 12.13 -3.42
N ASN A 36 -6.39 12.52 -2.82
CA ASN A 36 -7.53 11.63 -2.62
C ASN A 36 -8.83 12.37 -2.99
N ILE A 37 -9.74 11.71 -3.72
CA ILE A 37 -11.00 12.37 -4.15
C ILE A 37 -11.87 12.73 -2.94
N LYS A 38 -11.90 11.88 -1.91
CA LYS A 38 -12.68 12.11 -0.68
C LYS A 38 -11.98 13.06 0.29
N SER A 39 -10.66 13.24 0.17
CA SER A 39 -9.87 14.21 0.93
C SER A 39 -9.01 15.04 -0.03
N PRO A 40 -9.60 16.02 -0.74
CA PRO A 40 -8.91 16.78 -1.79
C PRO A 40 -7.85 17.75 -1.24
N THR A 41 -7.77 17.90 0.08
CA THR A 41 -6.69 18.59 0.78
C THR A 41 -5.52 17.63 0.96
N TYR A 42 -4.27 18.10 0.79
CA TYR A 42 -3.02 17.37 1.10
C TYR A 42 -2.82 17.14 2.60
N ASN A 43 -3.89 16.76 3.31
CA ASN A 43 -3.89 16.32 4.68
C ASN A 43 -3.66 14.81 4.71
N LEU A 44 -3.18 14.31 5.86
CA LEU A 44 -3.04 12.87 6.06
C LEU A 44 -4.42 12.20 5.94
N HIS A 45 -4.52 11.21 5.06
CA HIS A 45 -5.70 10.36 4.92
C HIS A 45 -5.31 8.88 5.05
N MET A 46 -6.32 8.03 5.21
CA MET A 46 -6.17 6.57 5.21
C MET A 46 -7.16 5.97 4.23
N SER A 47 -6.69 5.06 3.39
CA SER A 47 -7.55 4.34 2.44
C SER A 47 -7.58 2.85 2.75
N ALA A 48 -8.80 2.30 2.86
CA ALA A 48 -9.01 0.87 3.08
C ALA A 48 -8.94 0.09 1.75
N LEU A 49 -8.19 -1.02 1.76
CA LEU A 49 -7.79 -1.74 0.56
C LEU A 49 -8.00 -3.26 0.71
N TYR A 50 -8.56 -3.88 -0.34
CA TYR A 50 -8.57 -5.34 -0.51
C TYR A 50 -7.31 -5.75 -1.25
N ALA A 51 -6.36 -6.34 -0.54
CA ALA A 51 -5.06 -6.76 -1.06
C ALA A 51 -5.01 -8.27 -1.37
N THR A 52 -4.26 -8.67 -2.40
CA THR A 52 -4.05 -10.07 -2.81
C THR A 52 -2.68 -10.24 -3.48
N GLN A 53 -2.19 -11.49 -3.53
CA GLN A 53 -1.14 -11.91 -4.46
C GLN A 53 -1.74 -12.49 -5.75
N GLY A 54 -0.95 -12.53 -6.84
CA GLY A 54 -1.33 -13.23 -8.08
C GLY A 54 -2.57 -12.64 -8.75
N CYS A 55 -2.53 -11.36 -9.12
CA CYS A 55 -3.72 -10.67 -9.65
C CYS A 55 -3.72 -10.59 -11.18
N ARG A 56 -4.83 -11.03 -11.80
CA ARG A 56 -5.00 -10.99 -13.27
C ARG A 56 -3.84 -11.69 -13.99
N CYS A 57 -3.09 -10.98 -14.83
CA CYS A 57 -1.90 -11.45 -15.53
C CYS A 57 -0.60 -11.17 -14.77
N ILE A 58 -0.65 -10.53 -13.60
CA ILE A 58 0.50 -10.25 -12.74
C ILE A 58 0.70 -11.48 -11.85
N ASP A 59 1.31 -12.51 -12.45
CA ASP A 59 1.67 -13.77 -11.78
C ASP A 59 3.04 -13.67 -11.08
N ASN A 60 3.31 -12.52 -10.46
CA ASN A 60 4.52 -12.30 -9.68
C ASN A 60 4.13 -12.09 -8.22
N HIS A 61 4.29 -13.12 -7.40
CA HIS A 61 3.96 -13.08 -5.96
C HIS A 61 4.87 -12.15 -5.14
N ARG A 62 5.89 -11.52 -5.73
CA ARG A 62 6.63 -10.40 -5.10
C ARG A 62 5.88 -9.07 -5.22
N ILE A 63 4.76 -9.04 -5.94
CA ILE A 63 3.87 -7.89 -6.08
C ILE A 63 2.57 -8.19 -5.35
N ILE A 64 2.19 -7.29 -4.45
CA ILE A 64 0.83 -7.26 -3.89
C ILE A 64 -0.02 -6.35 -4.76
N CYS A 65 -1.21 -6.81 -5.10
CA CYS A 65 -2.21 -6.01 -5.78
C CYS A 65 -3.29 -5.61 -4.80
N ALA A 66 -3.83 -4.39 -4.91
CA ALA A 66 -4.96 -3.97 -4.11
C ALA A 66 -6.00 -3.17 -4.90
N LYS A 67 -7.21 -3.13 -4.35
CA LYS A 67 -8.32 -2.28 -4.81
C LYS A 67 -8.94 -1.57 -3.61
N PRO A 68 -9.45 -0.35 -3.78
CA PRO A 68 -10.11 0.37 -2.69
C PRO A 68 -11.41 -0.31 -2.29
N PHE A 69 -11.75 -0.24 -1.00
CA PHE A 69 -13.04 -0.66 -0.49
C PHE A 69 -14.16 0.21 -1.06
N GLU A 70 -13.91 1.52 -1.11
CA GLU A 70 -14.86 2.51 -1.57
C GLU A 70 -14.28 3.30 -2.76
N GLU A 71 -15.09 3.51 -3.79
CA GLU A 71 -14.69 4.36 -4.90
C GLU A 71 -14.41 5.79 -4.41
N GLY A 72 -13.37 6.43 -4.96
CA GLY A 72 -12.91 7.73 -4.51
C GLY A 72 -11.87 7.68 -3.37
N ASP A 73 -11.94 6.71 -2.46
CA ASP A 73 -11.00 6.59 -1.35
C ASP A 73 -9.88 5.60 -1.68
N ALA A 74 -8.81 6.12 -2.26
CA ALA A 74 -7.70 5.30 -2.69
C ALA A 74 -6.37 6.07 -2.66
N PRO A 75 -5.24 5.34 -2.60
CA PRO A 75 -3.93 5.94 -2.77
C PRO A 75 -3.78 6.64 -4.12
N CYS A 76 -2.93 7.67 -4.19
CA CYS A 76 -2.58 8.33 -5.44
C CYS A 76 -1.17 8.93 -5.44
N HIS A 77 -0.90 9.77 -6.45
CA HIS A 77 0.28 10.62 -6.54
C HIS A 77 0.58 11.29 -5.19
N GLY A 78 1.76 10.98 -4.66
CA GLY A 78 2.21 11.40 -3.32
C GLY A 78 2.28 10.27 -2.30
N ASP A 79 1.61 9.13 -2.51
CA ASP A 79 1.62 7.99 -1.57
C ASP A 79 2.67 6.92 -1.90
N SER A 80 3.36 7.03 -3.03
CA SER A 80 4.45 6.11 -3.41
C SER A 80 5.53 6.09 -2.32
N GLY A 81 5.97 4.89 -1.93
CA GLY A 81 6.87 4.67 -0.79
C GLY A 81 6.16 4.47 0.54
N GLY A 82 4.85 4.75 0.64
CA GLY A 82 4.04 4.50 1.83
C GLY A 82 3.90 3.01 2.16
N ILE A 83 3.71 2.68 3.43
CA ILE A 83 3.62 1.30 3.91
C ILE A 83 2.18 0.79 3.93
N LEU A 84 1.91 -0.30 3.22
CA LEU A 84 0.65 -1.01 3.30
C LEU A 84 0.63 -1.82 4.61
N VAL A 85 -0.34 -1.53 5.45
CA VAL A 85 -0.50 -2.14 6.77
C VAL A 85 -1.67 -3.11 6.74
N CYS A 86 -1.43 -4.36 7.12
CA CYS A 86 -2.47 -5.37 7.28
C CYS A 86 -2.31 -6.01 8.66
N SER A 87 -3.39 -6.16 9.42
CA SER A 87 -3.36 -6.75 10.77
C SER A 87 -2.29 -6.10 11.69
N ASN A 88 -2.17 -4.76 11.63
CA ASN A 88 -1.19 -3.96 12.37
C ASN A 88 0.30 -4.21 12.04
N LYS A 89 0.61 -4.89 10.93
CA LYS A 89 1.98 -5.08 10.46
C LYS A 89 2.19 -4.46 9.09
N GLY A 90 3.41 -3.97 8.84
CA GLY A 90 3.84 -3.50 7.54
C GLY A 90 4.11 -4.68 6.60
N VAL A 91 3.40 -4.74 5.48
CA VAL A 91 3.41 -5.92 4.59
C VAL A 91 4.03 -5.60 3.23
N ALA A 92 3.80 -4.41 2.70
CA ALA A 92 4.27 -4.04 1.36
C ALA A 92 4.49 -2.53 1.24
N ILE A 93 5.26 -2.10 0.24
CA ILE A 93 5.53 -0.68 -0.04
C ILE A 93 4.80 -0.24 -1.30
N ALA A 94 4.06 0.87 -1.21
CA ALA A 94 3.33 1.45 -2.33
C ALA A 94 4.28 1.82 -3.47
N SER A 95 3.93 1.43 -4.70
CA SER A 95 4.77 1.71 -5.87
C SER A 95 4.01 2.53 -6.90
N GLN A 96 3.02 1.92 -7.57
CA GLN A 96 2.30 2.53 -8.68
C GLN A 96 0.89 1.95 -8.81
N HIS A 97 0.10 2.52 -9.71
CA HIS A 97 -1.22 1.99 -10.10
C HIS A 97 -1.32 1.76 -11.60
N ILE A 98 -2.15 0.81 -11.99
CA ILE A 98 -2.40 0.43 -13.38
C ILE A 98 -3.91 0.37 -13.65
N PRO A 99 -4.35 0.53 -14.91
CA PRO A 99 -5.75 0.31 -15.23
C PRO A 99 -6.07 -1.19 -15.20
N THR A 100 -7.30 -1.53 -14.86
CA THR A 100 -7.76 -2.93 -14.82
C THR A 100 -7.57 -3.63 -16.17
N ASN A 101 -7.81 -2.94 -17.29
CA ASN A 101 -7.62 -3.50 -18.63
C ASN A 101 -6.14 -3.64 -19.06
N TYR A 102 -5.18 -3.40 -18.17
CA TYR A 102 -3.75 -3.55 -18.44
C TYR A 102 -3.41 -4.91 -19.09
N CYS A 103 -3.97 -6.00 -18.55
CA CYS A 103 -3.72 -7.35 -19.06
C CYS A 103 -4.32 -7.66 -20.43
N SER A 104 -5.36 -6.93 -20.84
CA SER A 104 -6.06 -7.18 -22.11
C SER A 104 -5.57 -6.30 -23.25
N THR A 105 -5.12 -5.07 -22.96
CA THR A 105 -4.74 -4.10 -24.00
C THR A 105 -3.25 -3.78 -24.01
N MET A 106 -2.49 -4.26 -23.02
CA MET A 106 -1.12 -3.80 -22.72
C MET A 106 -1.01 -2.27 -22.63
N SER A 107 -2.13 -1.57 -22.41
CA SER A 107 -2.14 -0.12 -22.38
C SER A 107 -1.39 0.35 -21.14
N LYS A 108 -0.18 0.87 -21.38
CA LYS A 108 0.68 1.48 -20.35
C LYS A 108 0.21 2.87 -19.93
N LYS A 109 -0.92 3.37 -20.46
CA LYS A 109 -1.46 4.68 -20.05
C LYS A 109 -1.97 4.57 -18.62
N ILE A 110 -1.11 4.94 -17.68
CA ILE A 110 -1.45 5.10 -16.28
C ILE A 110 -2.63 6.08 -16.21
N PRO A 111 -3.74 5.72 -15.56
CA PRO A 111 -4.85 6.64 -15.36
C PRO A 111 -4.33 7.92 -14.69
N LYS A 112 -4.59 9.08 -15.32
CA LYS A 112 -4.29 10.41 -14.75
C LYS A 112 -5.01 10.65 -13.42
N HIS A 113 -6.08 9.91 -13.16
CA HIS A 113 -6.85 9.98 -11.93
C HIS A 113 -6.79 8.62 -11.25
N CYS A 114 -6.24 8.62 -10.04
CA CYS A 114 -6.41 7.53 -9.10
C CYS A 114 -7.89 7.51 -8.64
N SER A 115 -8.31 6.42 -8.00
CA SER A 115 -9.65 6.31 -7.42
C SER A 115 -10.83 6.08 -8.37
N LYS A 116 -10.60 5.74 -9.64
CA LYS A 116 -11.64 5.13 -10.50
C LYS A 116 -11.85 3.66 -10.13
N LYS A 117 -13.08 3.15 -10.25
CA LYS A 117 -13.45 1.71 -10.14
C LYS A 117 -12.55 0.74 -10.92
N TYR A 118 -11.81 1.26 -11.90
CA TYR A 118 -10.98 0.50 -12.85
C TYR A 118 -9.47 0.60 -12.60
N THR A 119 -9.03 0.81 -11.36
CA THR A 119 -7.60 0.91 -11.00
C THR A 119 -7.17 -0.26 -10.10
N ILE A 120 -5.96 -0.78 -10.33
CA ILE A 120 -5.29 -1.75 -9.46
C ILE A 120 -4.04 -1.08 -8.92
N TYR A 121 -3.87 -1.13 -7.60
CA TYR A 121 -2.71 -0.60 -6.89
C TYR A 121 -1.67 -1.70 -6.71
N LEU A 122 -0.42 -1.40 -7.01
CA LEU A 122 0.69 -2.34 -6.94
C LEU A 122 1.66 -1.93 -5.84
N PHE A 123 2.06 -2.92 -5.06
CA PHE A 123 2.98 -2.76 -3.94
C PHE A 123 4.11 -3.79 -4.03
N ALA A 124 5.30 -3.41 -3.60
CA ALA A 124 6.43 -4.33 -3.44
C ALA A 124 6.26 -5.12 -2.14
N TYR A 125 6.12 -6.44 -2.24
CA TYR A 125 5.94 -7.30 -1.07
C TYR A 125 7.22 -7.38 -0.23
N LEU A 126 7.15 -7.12 1.07
CA LEU A 126 8.32 -7.01 1.94
C LEU A 126 8.89 -8.36 2.37
N LYS A 127 8.07 -9.37 2.68
CA LYS A 127 8.56 -10.65 3.25
C LYS A 127 9.71 -11.27 2.44
N PRO A 128 9.65 -11.37 1.09
CA PRO A 128 10.74 -11.93 0.29
C PRO A 128 11.99 -11.06 0.25
N GLN A 129 11.94 -9.81 0.74
CA GLN A 129 13.06 -8.87 0.78
C GLN A 129 13.72 -8.80 2.17
N LEU A 130 13.07 -9.33 3.20
CA LEU A 130 13.57 -9.24 4.58
C LEU A 130 14.94 -9.91 4.78
N TYR A 131 15.29 -10.89 3.94
CA TYR A 131 16.57 -11.60 4.04
C TYR A 131 17.78 -10.67 3.84
N TRP A 132 17.66 -9.63 3.00
CA TRP A 132 18.72 -8.64 2.78
C TRP A 132 18.44 -7.35 3.55
N LEU A 133 17.17 -6.94 3.66
CA LEU A 133 16.81 -5.69 4.33
C LEU A 133 17.19 -5.71 5.82
N LYS A 134 16.90 -6.79 6.54
CA LYS A 134 17.19 -6.88 7.98
C LYS A 134 18.68 -6.86 8.30
N PRO A 135 19.55 -7.64 7.62
CA PRO A 135 20.99 -7.52 7.81
C PRO A 135 21.52 -6.13 7.50
N THR A 136 21.11 -5.52 6.37
CA THR A 136 21.56 -4.18 5.99
C THR A 136 21.22 -3.14 7.05
N LEU A 137 20.00 -3.17 7.60
CA LEU A 137 19.59 -2.24 8.67
C LEU A 137 20.34 -2.42 9.99
N ARG A 138 21.00 -3.57 10.21
CA ARG A 138 21.83 -3.82 11.41
C ARG A 138 23.30 -3.43 11.20
N SER A 139 23.70 -3.17 9.96
CA SER A 139 25.09 -2.81 9.60
C SER A 139 25.34 -1.30 9.63
N TYR A 140 24.32 -0.50 9.92
CA TYR A 140 24.36 0.95 10.14
C TYR A 140 23.83 1.25 11.54
#